data_AF-A0A8J5NJT7-F1
#
_entry.id   AF-A0A8J5NJT7-F1
#
_cell.length_a   1.000
_cell.length_b   1.000
_cell.length_c   1.000
_cell.angle_alpha   90.00
_cell.angle_beta   90.00
_cell.angle_gamma   90.00
#
_symmetry.space_group_name_H-M   'P 1'
#
loop_
_entity.id
_entity.type
_entity.pdbx_description
1 polymer ?
#
loop_
_entity_poly.entity_id
_entity_poly.type
_entity_poly.pdbx_seq_one_letter_code
_entity_poly.pdbx_strand_id
1 'polypeptide(L)'
;MAFAMAKQGGFDKKEQIEQYRKWIGKLFNSDLYSDLRLISGDKSYAAHRLVVCFHSSVIRDKIITTLIESTPGVTGGFTFVNKYRFEDDDPQCVNCIIQHFYRLDYEIPDRHQAPKMYCNVGDAADADSPPRDKSSAINSDLLLHIKVFALVEKYAIGPLKALSVSKFEATAQQQWGSHYLAEAA
;
A
#
# COMPACT_ATOMS: atom_id res chain seq x y z
N MET A 1 -15.06 31.94 48.57
CA MET A 1 -14.55 30.74 47.88
C MET A 1 -14.73 30.92 46.38
N ALA A 2 -13.64 31.03 45.62
CA ALA A 2 -13.71 31.08 44.16
C ALA A 2 -13.59 29.66 43.61
N PHE A 3 -14.62 29.17 42.91
CA PHE A 3 -14.57 27.91 42.19
C PHE A 3 -13.71 28.11 40.93
N ALA A 4 -12.56 27.46 40.89
CA ALA A 4 -11.77 27.38 39.66
C ALA A 4 -12.51 26.49 38.66
N MET A 5 -13.12 27.09 37.65
CA MET A 5 -13.64 26.35 36.52
C MET A 5 -12.47 25.79 35.71
N ALA A 6 -12.39 24.47 35.63
CA ALA A 6 -11.42 23.79 34.78
C ALA A 6 -11.53 24.35 33.36
N LYS A 7 -10.44 24.90 32.82
CA LYS A 7 -10.33 25.21 31.39
C LYS A 7 -10.67 23.92 30.63
N GLN A 8 -11.77 23.93 29.89
CA GLN A 8 -12.04 22.88 28.92
C GLN A 8 -10.81 22.78 28.01
N GLY A 9 -10.18 21.61 28.01
CA GLY A 9 -8.98 21.34 27.21
C GLY A 9 -9.26 21.71 25.76
N GLY A 10 -8.38 22.52 25.18
CA GLY A 10 -8.50 22.94 23.79
C GLY A 10 -8.61 21.73 22.87
N PHE A 11 -9.56 21.79 21.94
CA PHE A 11 -9.75 20.78 20.90
C PHE A 11 -8.50 20.69 20.03
N ASP A 12 -7.69 19.65 20.21
CA ASP A 12 -6.46 19.44 19.43
C ASP A 12 -6.78 18.73 18.10
N LYS A 13 -6.83 19.52 17.03
CA LYS A 13 -7.06 19.02 15.66
C LYS A 13 -5.99 18.02 15.22
N LYS A 14 -4.75 18.14 15.70
CA LYS A 14 -3.66 17.25 15.28
C LYS A 14 -3.87 15.84 15.81
N GLU A 15 -4.21 15.73 17.09
CA GLU A 15 -4.50 14.44 17.73
C GLU A 15 -5.68 13.75 17.04
N GLN A 16 -6.74 14.48 16.71
CA GLN A 16 -7.88 13.91 15.99
C GLN A 16 -7.53 13.41 14.59
N ILE A 17 -6.73 14.17 13.84
CA ILE A 17 -6.24 13.74 12.51
C ILE A 17 -5.42 12.46 12.66
N GLU A 18 -4.57 12.37 13.67
CA GLU A 18 -3.75 11.19 13.92
C GLU A 18 -4.59 9.97 14.31
N GLN A 19 -5.60 10.16 15.17
CA GLN A 19 -6.55 9.09 15.50
C GLN A 19 -7.33 8.62 14.27
N TYR A 20 -7.79 9.55 13.43
CA TYR A 20 -8.47 9.21 12.18
C TYR A 20 -7.57 8.41 11.23
N ARG A 21 -6.30 8.83 11.07
CA ARG A 21 -5.30 8.10 10.27
C ARG A 21 -5.09 6.68 10.80
N LYS A 22 -5.02 6.50 12.11
CA LYS A 22 -4.90 5.17 12.74
C LYS A 22 -6.13 4.29 12.45
N TRP A 23 -7.34 4.84 12.48
CA TRP A 23 -8.55 4.08 12.19
C TRP A 23 -8.63 3.67 10.72
N ILE A 24 -8.38 4.59 9.79
CA ILE A 24 -8.33 4.26 8.36
C ILE A 24 -7.23 3.23 8.08
N GLY A 25 -6.06 3.36 8.71
CA GLY A 25 -4.97 2.39 8.58
C GLY A 25 -5.35 0.97 9.01
N LYS A 26 -6.25 0.79 10.00
CA LYS A 26 -6.77 -0.52 10.40
C LYS A 26 -7.63 -1.18 9.33
N LEU A 27 -8.34 -0.39 8.52
CA LEU A 27 -9.19 -0.91 7.44
C LEU A 27 -8.37 -1.57 6.31
N PHE A 28 -7.08 -1.23 6.16
CA PHE A 28 -6.22 -1.85 5.15
C PHE A 28 -6.09 -3.37 5.32
N ASN A 29 -6.12 -3.87 6.57
CA ASN A 29 -6.00 -5.30 6.89
C ASN A 29 -7.35 -5.94 7.22
N SER A 30 -8.46 -5.26 6.92
CA SER A 30 -9.80 -5.70 7.30
C SER A 30 -10.74 -5.71 6.12
N ASP A 31 -11.55 -6.76 6.04
CA ASP A 31 -12.62 -6.86 5.04
C ASP A 31 -13.91 -6.16 5.53
N LEU A 32 -13.92 -5.62 6.76
CA LEU A 32 -15.09 -4.98 7.36
C LEU A 32 -15.48 -3.73 6.58
N TYR A 33 -16.73 -3.68 6.09
CA TYR A 33 -17.24 -2.61 5.21
C TYR A 33 -16.59 -2.54 3.82
N SER A 34 -15.81 -3.55 3.43
CA SER A 34 -15.28 -3.63 2.07
C SER A 34 -16.41 -3.84 1.06
N ASP A 35 -16.43 -3.00 0.04
CA ASP A 35 -17.44 -2.99 -1.02
C ASP A 35 -16.82 -2.90 -2.42
N LEU A 36 -15.49 -3.02 -2.51
CA LEU A 36 -14.69 -3.03 -3.73
C LEU A 36 -13.66 -4.15 -3.68
N ARG A 37 -13.45 -4.82 -4.82
CA ARG A 37 -12.32 -5.73 -5.03
C ARG A 37 -11.33 -5.10 -6.01
N LEU A 38 -10.15 -4.79 -5.50
CA LEU A 38 -9.02 -4.40 -6.32
C LEU A 38 -8.26 -5.67 -6.74
N ILE A 39 -7.85 -5.76 -8.01
CA ILE A 39 -7.22 -6.96 -8.56
C ILE A 39 -5.94 -6.57 -9.30
N SER A 40 -4.81 -7.16 -8.94
CA SER A 40 -3.51 -6.96 -9.58
C SER A 40 -2.85 -8.31 -9.77
N GLY A 41 -2.74 -8.74 -11.04
CA GLY A 41 -2.33 -10.11 -11.36
C GLY A 41 -3.22 -11.16 -10.69
N ASP A 42 -2.58 -12.00 -9.86
CA ASP A 42 -3.17 -13.06 -9.04
C ASP A 42 -3.68 -12.57 -7.67
N LYS A 43 -3.26 -11.38 -7.24
CA LYS A 43 -3.61 -10.82 -5.94
C LYS A 43 -4.91 -10.03 -5.99
N SER A 44 -5.78 -10.27 -5.02
CA SER A 44 -7.02 -9.52 -4.83
C SER A 44 -7.06 -8.90 -3.44
N TYR A 45 -7.46 -7.63 -3.37
CA TYR A 45 -7.57 -6.85 -2.15
C TYR A 45 -9.03 -6.51 -1.91
N ALA A 46 -9.53 -6.80 -0.71
CA ALA A 46 -10.77 -6.21 -0.22
C ALA A 46 -10.50 -4.74 0.10
N ALA A 47 -11.27 -3.85 -0.52
CA ALA A 47 -11.07 -2.42 -0.45
C ALA A 47 -12.40 -1.69 -0.26
N HIS A 48 -12.30 -0.41 -0.01
CA HIS A 48 -13.41 0.45 0.36
C HIS A 48 -13.54 1.53 -0.69
N ARG A 49 -14.68 1.57 -1.40
CA ARG A 49 -14.93 2.53 -2.48
C ARG A 49 -14.75 3.96 -2.00
N LEU A 50 -15.25 4.28 -0.82
CA LEU A 50 -15.09 5.63 -0.26
C LEU A 50 -13.61 6.00 -0.12
N VAL A 51 -12.76 5.10 0.38
CA VAL A 51 -11.33 5.39 0.50
C VAL A 51 -10.69 5.53 -0.88
N VAL A 52 -10.87 4.54 -1.77
CA VAL A 52 -10.18 4.49 -3.06
C VAL A 52 -10.65 5.59 -4.03
N CYS A 53 -11.94 5.84 -4.14
CA CYS A 53 -12.52 6.76 -5.11
C CYS A 53 -12.23 8.24 -4.80
N PHE A 54 -11.98 8.61 -3.55
CA PHE A 54 -11.51 9.96 -3.20
C PHE A 54 -10.03 10.17 -3.52
N HIS A 55 -9.25 9.09 -3.59
CA HIS A 55 -7.84 9.14 -3.96
C HIS A 55 -7.60 9.06 -5.47
N SER A 56 -8.48 8.39 -6.23
CA SER A 56 -8.33 8.22 -7.67
C SER A 56 -9.67 8.32 -8.40
N SER A 57 -9.83 9.40 -9.17
CA SER A 57 -10.94 9.54 -10.11
C SER A 57 -10.87 8.50 -11.22
N VAL A 58 -9.67 8.17 -11.70
CA VAL A 58 -9.46 7.17 -12.76
C VAL A 58 -9.98 5.80 -12.34
N ILE A 59 -9.69 5.37 -11.11
CA ILE A 59 -10.22 4.10 -10.59
C ILE A 59 -11.73 4.22 -10.43
N ARG A 60 -12.23 5.28 -9.78
CA ARG A 60 -13.67 5.51 -9.56
C ARG A 60 -14.49 5.37 -10.83
N ASP A 61 -14.05 5.99 -11.91
CA ASP A 61 -14.79 6.08 -13.16
C ASP A 61 -14.75 4.76 -13.96
N LYS A 62 -13.87 3.83 -13.60
CA LYS A 62 -13.65 2.54 -14.27
C LYS A 62 -14.02 1.32 -13.41
N ILE A 63 -14.62 1.53 -12.23
CA ILE A 63 -15.15 0.42 -11.41
C ILE A 63 -16.25 -0.30 -12.19
N ILE A 64 -16.13 -1.62 -12.30
CA ILE A 64 -17.15 -2.48 -12.90
C ILE A 64 -18.03 -3.02 -11.79
N THR A 65 -19.33 -2.75 -11.86
CA THR A 65 -20.34 -3.35 -10.98
C THR A 65 -21.00 -4.52 -11.68
N THR A 66 -20.95 -5.71 -11.08
CA THR A 66 -21.56 -6.92 -11.61
C THR A 66 -22.60 -7.46 -10.63
N LEU A 67 -23.76 -7.84 -11.16
CA LEU A 67 -24.76 -8.61 -10.42
C LEU A 67 -24.34 -10.08 -10.42
N ILE A 68 -24.18 -10.66 -9.24
CA ILE A 68 -23.89 -12.08 -9.08
C ILE A 68 -24.93 -12.74 -8.20
N GLU A 69 -25.16 -14.03 -8.39
CA GLU A 69 -25.95 -14.83 -7.48
C GLU A 69 -25.28 -14.85 -6.10
N SER A 70 -26.08 -14.71 -5.05
CA SER A 70 -25.63 -14.82 -3.67
C SER A 70 -25.02 -16.20 -3.42
N THR A 71 -24.21 -16.30 -2.35
CA THR A 71 -23.50 -17.52 -1.95
C THR A 71 -24.33 -18.80 -2.12
N PRO A 72 -23.72 -19.92 -2.56
CA PRO A 72 -24.42 -21.19 -2.77
C PRO A 72 -25.26 -21.56 -1.54
N GLY A 73 -26.57 -21.75 -1.73
CA GLY A 73 -27.52 -22.11 -0.66
C GLY A 73 -28.54 -21.04 -0.28
N VAL A 74 -28.44 -19.82 -0.81
CA VAL A 74 -29.49 -18.79 -0.68
C VAL A 74 -30.26 -18.68 -1.99
N THR A 75 -31.38 -19.40 -2.10
CA THR A 75 -32.23 -19.40 -3.31
C THR A 75 -32.80 -18.01 -3.57
N GLY A 76 -32.49 -17.42 -4.73
CA GLY A 76 -33.07 -16.14 -5.20
C GLY A 76 -32.40 -14.87 -4.68
N GLY A 77 -31.28 -14.97 -3.96
CA GLY A 77 -30.49 -13.80 -3.58
C GLY A 77 -29.56 -13.37 -4.72
N PHE A 78 -29.52 -12.07 -5.02
CA PHE A 78 -28.47 -11.46 -5.84
C PHE A 78 -27.70 -10.44 -5.02
N THR A 79 -26.41 -10.28 -5.31
CA THR A 79 -25.56 -9.26 -4.71
C THR A 79 -24.77 -8.50 -5.78
N PHE A 80 -24.40 -7.26 -5.48
CA PHE A 80 -23.56 -6.45 -6.34
C PHE A 80 -22.11 -6.56 -5.90
N VAL A 81 -21.23 -6.86 -6.84
CA VAL A 81 -19.77 -6.83 -6.60
C VAL A 81 -19.15 -5.76 -7.47
N ASN A 82 -18.43 -4.85 -6.83
CA ASN A 82 -17.64 -3.83 -7.51
C ASN A 82 -16.20 -4.32 -7.65
N LYS A 83 -15.64 -4.23 -8.87
CA LYS A 83 -14.28 -4.67 -9.16
C LYS A 83 -13.52 -3.61 -9.94
N TYR A 84 -12.24 -3.49 -9.67
CA TYR A 84 -11.29 -2.77 -10.50
C TYR A 84 -10.04 -3.63 -10.69
N ARG A 85 -9.61 -3.80 -11.94
CA ARG A 85 -8.42 -4.57 -12.29
C ARG A 85 -7.33 -3.59 -12.73
N PHE A 86 -6.22 -3.60 -12.02
CA PHE A 86 -4.95 -3.06 -12.48
C PHE A 86 -4.50 -3.95 -13.65
N GLU A 87 -4.11 -3.35 -14.76
CA GLU A 87 -3.83 -4.03 -16.04
C GLU A 87 -2.51 -4.81 -15.93
N ASP A 88 -1.54 -4.54 -16.81
CA ASP A 88 -0.19 -5.12 -16.75
C ASP A 88 0.73 -4.33 -15.80
N ASP A 89 0.14 -3.60 -14.84
CA ASP A 89 0.87 -2.77 -13.89
C ASP A 89 1.61 -3.64 -12.86
N ASP A 90 2.83 -3.23 -12.51
CA ASP A 90 3.71 -3.97 -11.59
C ASP A 90 3.02 -4.22 -10.24
N PRO A 91 2.83 -5.49 -9.81
CA PRO A 91 2.10 -5.81 -8.58
C PRO A 91 2.70 -5.22 -7.31
N GLN A 92 4.02 -5.02 -7.27
CA GLN A 92 4.67 -4.38 -6.11
C GLN A 92 4.32 -2.90 -6.05
N CYS A 93 4.33 -2.21 -7.19
CA CYS A 93 3.93 -0.80 -7.28
C CYS A 93 2.43 -0.63 -6.99
N VAL A 94 1.58 -1.53 -7.47
CA VAL A 94 0.15 -1.54 -7.12
C VAL A 94 -0.04 -1.72 -5.61
N ASN A 95 0.68 -2.65 -4.99
CA ASN A 95 0.64 -2.83 -3.54
C ASN A 95 1.04 -1.54 -2.79
N CYS A 96 2.04 -0.80 -3.28
CA CYS A 96 2.43 0.50 -2.71
C CYS A 96 1.30 1.54 -2.82
N ILE A 97 0.64 1.62 -3.97
CA ILE A 97 -0.51 2.52 -4.16
C ILE A 97 -1.67 2.18 -3.22
N ILE A 98 -1.99 0.89 -3.07
CA ILE A 98 -3.08 0.46 -2.20
C ILE A 98 -2.74 0.76 -0.73
N GLN A 99 -1.49 0.55 -0.29
CA GLN A 99 -1.06 0.99 1.05
C GLN A 99 -1.29 2.48 1.26
N HIS A 100 -0.91 3.31 0.27
CA HIS A 100 -1.05 4.76 0.37
C HIS A 100 -2.51 5.19 0.56
N PHE A 101 -3.49 4.55 -0.08
CA PHE A 101 -4.90 4.89 0.09
C PHE A 101 -5.36 4.84 1.57
N TYR A 102 -4.76 3.97 2.38
CA TYR A 102 -5.16 3.81 3.78
C TYR A 102 -4.20 4.47 4.77
N ARG A 103 -2.91 4.49 4.47
CA ARG A 103 -1.87 4.95 5.40
C ARG A 103 -1.37 6.35 5.09
N LEU A 104 -1.70 6.87 3.90
CA LEU A 104 -1.08 8.05 3.29
C LEU A 104 0.45 7.92 3.22
N ASP A 105 0.93 6.69 3.26
CA ASP A 105 2.32 6.29 3.15
C ASP A 105 2.39 4.91 2.49
N TYR A 106 3.56 4.52 1.98
CA TYR A 106 3.78 3.20 1.44
C TYR A 106 5.18 2.69 1.75
N GLU A 107 5.28 1.38 1.91
CA GLU A 107 6.54 0.67 2.06
C GLU A 107 6.72 -0.27 0.89
N ILE A 108 7.94 -0.28 0.34
CA ILE A 108 8.35 -1.32 -0.60
C ILE A 108 8.46 -2.60 0.23
N PRO A 109 7.71 -3.67 -0.11
CA PRO A 109 7.84 -4.92 0.60
C PRO A 109 9.27 -5.41 0.49
N ASP A 110 9.88 -5.71 1.64
CA ASP A 110 11.21 -6.28 1.66
C ASP A 110 11.21 -7.58 0.82
N ARG A 111 12.16 -7.69 -0.12
CA ARG A 111 12.36 -8.88 -0.95
C ARG A 111 12.64 -10.13 -0.10
N HIS A 112 12.91 -9.97 1.20
CA HIS A 112 13.02 -11.03 2.18
C HIS A 112 11.67 -11.58 2.70
N GLN A 113 10.53 -10.95 2.38
CA GLN A 113 9.18 -11.36 2.80
C GLN A 113 8.24 -11.69 1.63
N ALA A 114 8.76 -12.12 0.47
CA ALA A 114 7.94 -12.97 -0.39
C ALA A 114 7.44 -14.12 0.51
N PRO A 115 6.13 -14.42 0.58
CA PRO A 115 5.67 -15.51 1.39
C PRO A 115 6.44 -16.74 0.90
N LYS A 116 7.25 -17.33 1.78
CA LYS A 116 7.67 -18.71 1.60
C LYS A 116 6.37 -19.49 1.53
N MET A 117 5.90 -19.73 0.31
CA MET A 117 4.82 -20.65 0.05
C MET A 117 5.21 -21.93 0.77
N TYR A 118 4.47 -22.26 1.82
CA TYR A 118 4.74 -23.42 2.65
C TYR A 118 4.52 -24.66 1.76
N CYS A 119 5.59 -25.22 1.24
CA CYS A 119 5.69 -26.65 1.00
C CYS A 119 6.74 -27.19 1.98
N ASN A 120 6.32 -27.45 3.21
CA ASN A 120 6.96 -28.51 4.00
C ASN A 120 6.47 -29.81 3.34
N VAL A 121 7.25 -30.82 2.95
CA VAL A 121 8.52 -31.40 3.41
C VAL A 121 9.07 -32.19 2.19
N GLY A 122 10.36 -32.39 1.93
CA GLY A 122 11.59 -32.03 2.61
C GLY A 122 12.76 -32.23 1.63
N ASP A 123 13.92 -31.67 1.96
CA ASP A 123 15.23 -32.30 1.88
C ASP A 123 16.32 -31.27 2.18
N ALA A 124 17.45 -31.80 2.65
CA ALA A 124 18.40 -31.18 3.53
C ALA A 124 19.33 -30.14 2.87
N ALA A 125 19.77 -29.21 3.73
CA ALA A 125 21.09 -28.57 3.77
C ALA A 125 21.74 -28.13 2.45
N ASP A 126 21.82 -26.82 2.24
CA ASP A 126 23.05 -26.22 1.73
C ASP A 126 23.26 -24.84 2.36
N ALA A 127 24.30 -24.77 3.20
CA ALA A 127 24.78 -23.57 3.85
C ALA A 127 25.86 -22.93 2.98
N ASP A 128 25.47 -22.36 1.84
CA ASP A 128 26.35 -21.45 1.07
C ASP A 128 25.51 -20.50 0.19
N SER A 129 24.78 -19.58 0.81
CA SER A 129 24.20 -18.46 0.07
C SER A 129 25.24 -17.33 0.01
N PRO A 130 25.69 -16.92 -1.19
CA PRO A 130 26.69 -15.87 -1.34
C PRO A 130 26.17 -14.54 -0.75
N PRO A 131 27.07 -13.61 -0.35
CA PRO A 131 26.67 -12.31 0.17
C PRO A 131 25.80 -11.61 -0.88
N ARG A 132 24.52 -11.41 -0.56
CA ARG A 132 23.61 -10.69 -1.46
C ARG A 132 24.17 -9.29 -1.72
N ASP A 133 24.35 -8.99 -2.99
CA ASP A 133 24.79 -7.67 -3.44
C ASP A 133 23.73 -6.61 -3.08
N LYS A 134 24.03 -5.84 -2.03
CA LYS A 134 23.17 -4.76 -1.53
C LYS A 134 22.93 -3.68 -2.60
N SER A 135 23.87 -3.49 -3.53
CA SER A 135 23.76 -2.53 -4.63
C SER A 135 22.57 -2.85 -5.54
N SER A 136 22.39 -4.13 -5.90
CA SER A 136 21.32 -4.58 -6.78
C SER A 136 19.93 -4.39 -6.16
N ALA A 137 19.79 -4.64 -4.85
CA ALA A 137 18.53 -4.44 -4.13
C ALA A 137 18.16 -2.94 -4.04
N ILE A 138 19.12 -2.08 -3.71
CA ILE A 138 18.87 -0.63 -3.59
C ILE A 138 18.52 -0.01 -4.95
N ASN A 139 19.22 -0.39 -6.03
CA ASN A 139 18.89 0.04 -7.40
C ASN A 139 17.46 -0.36 -7.79
N SER A 140 16.99 -1.50 -7.27
CA SER A 140 15.63 -1.95 -7.52
C SER A 140 14.58 -1.16 -6.72
N ASP A 141 14.92 -0.70 -5.52
CA ASP A 141 14.04 0.13 -4.70
C ASP A 141 13.88 1.53 -5.31
N LEU A 142 14.98 2.11 -5.82
CA LEU A 142 14.94 3.32 -6.64
C LEU A 142 14.03 3.16 -7.85
N LEU A 143 14.18 2.05 -8.59
CA LEU A 143 13.32 1.75 -9.73
C LEU A 143 11.85 1.60 -9.34
N LEU A 144 11.57 1.01 -8.18
CA LEU A 144 10.21 0.88 -7.66
C LEU A 144 9.60 2.25 -7.32
N HIS A 145 10.34 3.17 -6.69
CA HIS A 145 9.84 4.53 -6.43
C HIS A 145 9.51 5.27 -7.74
N ILE A 146 10.35 5.12 -8.77
CA ILE A 146 10.09 5.70 -10.11
C ILE A 146 8.83 5.09 -10.73
N LYS A 147 8.68 3.76 -10.68
CA LYS A 147 7.48 3.09 -11.19
C LYS A 147 6.22 3.49 -10.42
N VAL A 148 6.31 3.64 -9.10
CA VAL A 148 5.20 4.15 -8.27
C VAL A 148 4.83 5.56 -8.73
N PHE A 149 5.81 6.46 -8.95
CA PHE A 149 5.55 7.79 -9.49
C PHE A 149 4.80 7.74 -10.83
N ALA A 150 5.21 6.87 -11.76
CA ALA A 150 4.52 6.73 -13.04
C ALA A 150 3.05 6.27 -12.86
N LEU A 151 2.79 5.31 -11.97
CA LEU A 151 1.43 4.86 -11.68
C LEU A 151 0.59 5.93 -10.97
N VAL A 152 1.21 6.76 -10.13
CA VAL A 152 0.53 7.90 -9.48
C VAL A 152 -0.07 8.83 -10.53
N GLU A 153 0.66 9.12 -11.60
CA GLU A 153 0.15 9.91 -12.70
C GLU A 153 -0.92 9.15 -13.49
N LYS A 154 -0.69 7.86 -13.81
CA LYS A 154 -1.66 7.00 -14.51
C LYS A 154 -3.03 6.99 -13.82
N TYR A 155 -3.07 6.96 -12.50
CA TYR A 155 -4.31 6.88 -11.71
C TYR A 155 -4.73 8.21 -11.07
N ALA A 156 -4.06 9.31 -11.40
CA ALA A 156 -4.36 10.65 -10.86
C ALA A 156 -4.40 10.73 -9.32
N ILE A 157 -3.41 10.12 -8.64
CA ILE A 157 -3.33 10.07 -7.16
C ILE A 157 -2.47 11.23 -6.65
N GLY A 158 -3.01 12.45 -6.68
CA GLY A 158 -2.27 13.68 -6.37
C GLY A 158 -1.39 13.64 -5.10
N PRO A 159 -1.92 13.25 -3.92
CA PRO A 159 -1.17 13.25 -2.66
C PRO A 159 0.06 12.33 -2.64
N LEU A 160 0.09 11.27 -3.47
CA LEU A 160 1.18 10.29 -3.50
C LEU A 160 2.38 10.79 -4.32
N LYS A 161 2.20 11.80 -5.17
CA LYS A 161 3.25 12.29 -6.08
C LYS A 161 4.47 12.81 -5.31
N ALA A 162 4.25 13.77 -4.41
CA ALA A 162 5.31 14.34 -3.58
C ALA A 162 5.98 13.28 -2.68
N LEU A 163 5.19 12.34 -2.16
CA LEU A 163 5.70 11.25 -1.33
C LEU A 163 6.64 10.31 -2.11
N SER A 164 6.28 9.95 -3.35
CA SER A 164 7.13 9.08 -4.16
C SER A 164 8.49 9.70 -4.51
N VAL A 165 8.51 11.00 -4.80
CA VAL A 165 9.75 11.76 -5.03
C VAL A 165 10.59 11.83 -3.75
N SER A 166 9.96 12.18 -2.62
CA SER A 166 10.66 12.25 -1.33
C SER A 166 11.30 10.92 -0.93
N LYS A 167 10.60 9.79 -1.12
CA LYS A 167 11.18 8.46 -0.86
C LYS A 167 12.29 8.09 -1.84
N PHE A 168 12.15 8.43 -3.11
CA PHE A 168 13.22 8.24 -4.09
C PHE A 168 14.49 8.98 -3.67
N GLU A 169 14.37 10.27 -3.33
CA GLU A 169 15.51 11.10 -2.89
C GLU A 169 16.18 10.54 -1.63
N ALA A 170 15.39 10.12 -0.64
CA ALA A 170 15.90 9.51 0.58
C ALA A 170 16.69 8.22 0.28
N THR A 171 16.14 7.35 -0.58
CA THR A 171 16.81 6.10 -1.00
C THR A 171 18.08 6.39 -1.82
N ALA A 172 18.06 7.40 -2.69
CA ALA A 172 19.22 7.79 -3.51
C ALA A 172 20.35 8.38 -2.65
N GLN A 173 20.01 9.20 -1.66
CA GLN A 173 20.98 9.76 -0.71
C GLN A 173 21.65 8.67 0.13
N GLN A 174 20.91 7.65 0.56
CA GLN A 174 21.48 6.50 1.25
C GLN A 174 22.46 5.73 0.35
N GLN A 175 22.13 5.54 -0.93
CA GLN A 175 23.03 4.89 -1.89
C GLN A 175 24.31 5.70 -2.08
N TRP A 176 24.21 6.99 -2.40
CA TRP A 176 25.36 7.83 -2.72
C TRP A 176 26.23 8.11 -1.49
N GLY A 177 25.64 8.26 -0.31
CA GLY A 177 26.36 8.40 0.96
C GLY A 177 27.16 7.14 1.34
N SER A 178 26.63 5.95 1.03
CA SER A 178 27.34 4.69 1.27
C SER A 178 28.52 4.46 0.33
N HIS A 179 28.39 4.87 -0.94
CA HIS A 179 29.38 4.61 -1.98
C HIS A 179 30.58 5.58 -1.92
N TYR A 180 30.41 6.81 -1.41
CA TYR A 180 31.49 7.82 -1.40
C TYR A 180 32.33 7.85 -0.12
N LEU A 181 31.84 7.28 0.99
CA LEU A 181 32.58 7.24 2.27
C LEU A 181 33.42 5.95 2.47
N ALA A 182 33.20 4.92 1.65
CA ALA A 182 33.94 3.66 1.76
C ALA A 182 35.30 3.65 1.03
N GLU A 183 35.55 4.60 0.12
CA GLU A 183 36.82 4.71 -0.63
C GLU A 183 37.80 5.76 -0.07
N ALA A 184 37.46 6.42 1.04
CA ALA A 184 38.27 7.50 1.64
C ALA A 184 38.93 7.12 3.00
N ALA A 185 39.12 5.83 3.27
CA ALA A 185 39.78 5.34 4.50
C ALA A 185 40.93 4.38 4.18
#